data_AF-A0A2D1SRQ8-F1
#
_entry.id   AF-A0A2D1SRQ8-F1
#
_cell.length_a   1.000
_cell.length_b   1.000
_cell.length_c   1.000
_cell.angle_alpha   90.00
_cell.angle_beta   90.00
_cell.angle_gamma   90.00
#
_symmetry.space_group_name_H-M   'P 1'
#
loop_
_entity.id
_entity.type
_entity.pdbx_description
1 polymer ?
#
loop_
_entity_poly.entity_id
_entity_poly.type
_entity_poly.pdbx_seq_one_letter_code
_entity_poly.pdbx_strand_id
1 'polypeptide(L)'
;MVNQINFQWRVTKYNPDFRDENGYYTLREEWTCPSEIGKTINGNVFTLDEYLQVEEAYINSVIKFIEESSIDSLRILQFKCHISEEGKISPLYEKEFEKLILKKDSIVNKKEIRLICKMVLRNFLWCELYSKDNFFVHFGWDYYMYIGSNVNCLSTIKFATNNGLFVEQFTSPHAFSEEETTRQIQWNEIGDESKLIVGEEELKNIPLNEYQRIFNLSAEHPVIGSFDIKKEQLEFFQTFLKHKLNFDKYEYMFWGGC
;
A
#
# COMPACT_ATOMS: atom_id res chain seq x y z
N MET A 1 8.44 -4.51 -24.41
CA MET A 1 7.41 -3.52 -24.01
C MET A 1 7.10 -3.81 -22.56
N VAL A 2 7.53 -2.93 -21.66
CA VAL A 2 7.12 -2.97 -20.26
C VAL A 2 5.65 -2.53 -20.28
N ASN A 3 4.73 -3.43 -19.94
CA ASN A 3 3.31 -3.10 -19.96
C ASN A 3 3.02 -2.15 -18.79
N GLN A 4 2.93 -0.86 -19.09
CA GLN A 4 2.51 0.16 -18.13
C GLN A 4 0.99 0.10 -17.94
N ILE A 5 0.52 0.32 -16.72
CA ILE A 5 -0.91 0.46 -16.46
C ILE A 5 -1.43 1.73 -17.15
N ASN A 6 -2.39 1.55 -18.06
CA ASN A 6 -2.86 2.61 -18.97
C ASN A 6 -3.74 3.67 -18.30
N PHE A 7 -4.50 3.28 -17.28
CA PHE A 7 -5.43 4.18 -16.60
C PHE A 7 -5.16 4.18 -15.10
N GLN A 8 -5.01 5.36 -14.52
CA GLN A 8 -4.78 5.54 -13.10
C GLN A 8 -5.69 6.63 -12.56
N TRP A 9 -6.23 6.39 -11.37
CA TRP A 9 -7.14 7.30 -10.70
C TRP A 9 -6.75 7.49 -9.25
N ARG A 10 -6.95 8.71 -8.78
CA ARG A 10 -7.10 9.03 -7.36
C ARG A 10 -8.59 8.99 -7.05
N VAL A 11 -8.96 8.14 -6.09
CA VAL A 11 -10.33 7.94 -5.61
C VAL A 11 -10.38 8.38 -4.15
N THR A 12 -11.11 9.44 -3.84
CA THR A 12 -11.14 9.99 -2.47
C THR A 12 -12.50 10.53 -2.08
N LYS A 13 -12.72 10.78 -0.80
CA LYS A 13 -13.92 11.48 -0.27
C LYS A 13 -13.81 13.00 -0.39
N TYR A 14 -12.66 13.50 -0.82
CA TYR A 14 -12.33 14.92 -0.86
C TYR A 14 -12.74 15.53 -2.19
N ASN A 15 -13.56 16.58 -2.15
CA ASN A 15 -13.94 17.31 -3.35
C ASN A 15 -12.71 18.03 -3.95
N PRO A 16 -12.33 17.74 -5.21
CA PRO A 16 -11.20 18.41 -5.84
C PRO A 16 -11.32 19.93 -5.95
N ASP A 17 -12.54 20.50 -5.87
CA ASP A 17 -12.75 21.95 -5.87
C ASP A 17 -12.08 22.65 -4.66
N PHE A 18 -11.75 21.91 -3.60
CA PHE A 18 -11.04 22.42 -2.42
C PHE A 18 -9.54 22.08 -2.44
N ARG A 19 -8.96 21.89 -3.62
CA ARG A 19 -7.51 21.77 -3.79
C ARG A 19 -6.90 23.12 -4.18
N ASP A 20 -5.72 23.42 -3.66
CA ASP A 20 -4.93 24.55 -4.14
C ASP A 20 -4.24 24.23 -5.48
N GLU A 21 -3.51 25.20 -6.01
CA GLU A 21 -2.75 25.08 -7.27
C GLU A 21 -1.68 23.97 -7.26
N ASN A 22 -1.25 23.52 -6.08
CA ASN A 22 -0.29 22.43 -5.89
C ASN A 22 -1.00 21.08 -5.64
N GLY A 23 -2.33 21.06 -5.63
CA GLY A 23 -3.14 19.86 -5.41
C GLY A 23 -3.41 19.51 -3.94
N TYR A 24 -2.96 20.34 -2.99
CA TYR A 24 -3.18 20.13 -1.56
C TYR A 24 -4.62 20.45 -1.18
N TYR A 25 -5.25 19.55 -0.41
CA TYR A 25 -6.61 19.78 0.08
C TYR A 25 -6.59 20.84 1.19
N THR A 26 -7.34 21.92 1.00
CA THR A 26 -7.23 23.13 1.84
C THR A 26 -8.23 23.17 3.00
N LEU A 27 -9.30 22.36 2.96
CA LEU A 27 -10.31 22.35 4.01
C LEU A 27 -9.79 21.57 5.23
N ARG A 28 -9.65 22.27 6.36
CA ARG A 28 -9.11 21.69 7.61
C ARG A 28 -10.15 21.02 8.51
N GLU A 29 -11.43 21.28 8.29
CA GLU A 29 -12.52 20.79 9.13
C GLU A 29 -13.16 19.53 8.55
N GLU A 30 -12.35 18.50 8.36
CA GLU A 30 -12.74 17.25 7.74
C GLU A 30 -12.05 16.11 8.49
N TRP A 31 -12.77 15.03 8.80
CA TRP A 31 -12.16 13.89 9.49
C TRP A 31 -11.19 13.15 8.56
N THR A 32 -10.14 12.59 9.16
CA THR A 32 -9.06 11.88 8.47
C THR A 32 -8.76 10.50 9.06
N CYS A 33 -9.40 10.14 10.18
CA CYS A 33 -9.25 8.79 10.75
C CYS A 33 -10.46 8.36 11.61
N PRO A 34 -10.68 7.04 11.82
CA PRO A 34 -11.83 6.54 12.59
C PRO A 34 -11.75 6.89 14.08
N SER A 35 -10.56 7.25 14.60
CA SER A 35 -10.41 7.67 16.00
C SER A 35 -11.10 9.02 16.30
N GLU A 36 -11.59 9.70 15.27
CA GLU A 36 -12.32 10.96 15.39
C GLU A 36 -13.84 10.77 15.51
N ILE A 37 -14.35 9.54 15.38
CA ILE A 37 -15.77 9.25 15.60
C ILE A 37 -16.18 9.73 17.00
N GLY A 38 -17.27 10.49 17.05
CA GLY A 38 -17.79 11.15 18.25
C GLY A 38 -17.23 12.56 18.49
N LYS A 39 -16.22 13.01 17.75
CA LYS A 39 -15.72 14.40 17.82
C LYS A 39 -16.62 15.34 17.01
N THR A 40 -16.66 16.60 17.41
CA THR A 40 -17.32 17.66 16.64
C THR A 40 -16.38 18.22 15.59
N ILE A 41 -16.78 18.16 14.32
CA ILE A 41 -16.04 18.63 13.15
C ILE A 41 -17.00 19.52 12.35
N ASN A 42 -16.59 20.76 12.03
CA ASN A 42 -17.44 21.75 11.37
C ASN A 42 -18.83 21.90 12.04
N GLY A 43 -18.85 21.96 13.38
CA GLY A 43 -20.07 22.10 14.16
C GLY A 43 -20.98 20.87 14.27
N ASN A 44 -20.67 19.76 13.59
CA ASN A 44 -21.45 18.53 13.62
C ASN A 44 -20.66 17.39 14.27
N VAL A 45 -21.33 16.48 14.99
CA VAL A 45 -20.69 15.29 15.54
C VAL A 45 -20.44 14.29 14.41
N PHE A 46 -19.18 13.91 14.18
CA PHE A 46 -18.83 12.86 13.24
C PHE A 46 -19.29 11.50 13.78
N THR A 47 -20.23 10.87 13.09
CA THR A 47 -20.89 9.65 13.58
C THR A 47 -20.28 8.37 13.01
N LEU A 48 -20.54 7.25 13.69
CA LEU A 48 -20.18 5.93 13.18
C LEU A 48 -20.88 5.62 11.85
N ASP A 49 -22.13 6.05 11.68
CA ASP A 49 -22.89 5.79 10.45
C ASP A 49 -22.28 6.55 9.25
N GLU A 50 -21.89 7.81 9.42
CA GLU A 50 -21.17 8.58 8.40
C GLU A 50 -19.84 7.90 8.02
N TYR A 51 -19.09 7.44 9.01
CA TYR A 51 -17.86 6.69 8.77
C TYR A 51 -18.12 5.42 7.94
N LEU A 52 -19.10 4.61 8.36
CA LEU A 52 -19.41 3.33 7.71
C LEU A 52 -19.93 3.51 6.27
N GLN A 53 -20.69 4.57 6.00
CA GLN A 53 -21.12 4.91 4.63
C GLN A 53 -19.94 5.19 3.72
N VAL A 54 -18.98 6.00 4.17
CA VAL A 54 -17.78 6.31 3.39
C VAL A 54 -16.89 5.09 3.23
N GLU A 55 -16.64 4.35 4.31
CA GLU A 55 -15.89 3.08 4.26
C GLU A 55 -16.50 2.11 3.23
N GLU A 56 -17.81 1.92 3.25
CA GLU A 56 -18.50 1.05 2.32
C GLU A 56 -18.34 1.52 0.87
N ALA A 57 -18.42 2.84 0.62
CA ALA A 57 -18.19 3.41 -0.70
C ALA A 57 -16.78 3.09 -1.24
N TYR A 58 -15.74 3.21 -0.40
CA TYR A 58 -14.36 2.84 -0.80
C TYR A 58 -14.26 1.36 -1.14
N ILE A 59 -14.74 0.47 -0.25
CA ILE A 59 -14.63 -0.98 -0.43
C ILE A 59 -15.40 -1.43 -1.67
N ASN A 60 -16.63 -0.96 -1.83
CA ASN A 60 -17.45 -1.33 -2.99
C ASN A 60 -16.85 -0.80 -4.29
N SER A 61 -16.22 0.38 -4.28
CA SER A 61 -15.49 0.90 -5.44
C SER A 61 -14.31 0.01 -5.79
N VAL A 62 -13.45 -0.37 -4.83
CA VAL A 62 -12.32 -1.30 -5.06
C VAL A 62 -12.80 -2.60 -5.72
N ILE A 63 -13.84 -3.23 -5.16
CA ILE A 63 -14.38 -4.49 -5.70
C ILE A 63 -14.93 -4.32 -7.11
N LYS A 64 -15.61 -3.20 -7.40
CA LYS A 64 -16.11 -2.93 -8.74
C LYS A 64 -15.01 -2.67 -9.76
N PHE A 65 -13.94 -1.98 -9.37
CA PHE A 65 -12.77 -1.80 -10.23
C PHE A 65 -12.13 -3.15 -10.57
N ILE A 66 -12.00 -4.04 -9.57
CA ILE A 66 -11.51 -5.41 -9.75
C ILE A 66 -12.41 -6.19 -10.73
N GLU A 67 -13.73 -6.10 -10.56
CA GLU A 67 -14.71 -6.79 -11.41
C GLU A 67 -14.74 -6.28 -12.86
N GLU A 68 -14.78 -4.96 -13.04
CA GLU A 68 -14.75 -4.33 -14.38
C GLU A 68 -13.42 -4.57 -15.09
N SER A 69 -12.33 -4.71 -14.33
CA SER A 69 -11.01 -5.08 -14.85
C SER A 69 -10.82 -6.58 -15.06
N SER A 70 -11.83 -7.41 -14.76
CA SER A 70 -11.75 -8.89 -14.85
C SER A 70 -10.58 -9.50 -14.07
N ILE A 71 -10.33 -8.97 -12.87
CA ILE A 71 -9.26 -9.45 -11.98
C ILE A 71 -9.83 -10.44 -10.96
N ASP A 72 -9.25 -11.64 -10.89
CA ASP A 72 -9.73 -12.69 -9.98
C ASP A 72 -9.13 -12.60 -8.58
N SER A 73 -7.86 -12.16 -8.50
CA SER A 73 -7.10 -12.09 -7.25
C SER A 73 -6.00 -11.03 -7.34
N LEU A 74 -5.58 -10.55 -6.18
CA LEU A 74 -4.49 -9.59 -6.04
C LEU A 74 -3.41 -10.15 -5.13
N ARG A 75 -2.18 -9.72 -5.38
CA ARG A 75 -0.99 -9.99 -4.57
C ARG A 75 -0.78 -8.86 -3.58
N ILE A 76 -0.37 -9.21 -2.36
CA ILE A 76 0.07 -8.23 -1.34
C ILE A 76 1.55 -7.91 -1.57
N LEU A 77 1.92 -6.67 -1.85
CA LEU A 77 3.34 -6.28 -2.06
C LEU A 77 4.00 -5.77 -0.79
N GLN A 78 3.43 -4.73 -0.20
CA GLN A 78 3.87 -4.25 1.09
C GLN A 78 2.80 -4.56 2.13
N PHE A 79 3.23 -4.88 3.35
CA PHE A 79 2.34 -5.28 4.42
C PHE A 79 2.91 -4.85 5.76
N LYS A 80 2.15 -4.03 6.49
CA LYS A 80 2.41 -3.67 7.87
C LYS A 80 1.13 -3.89 8.66
N CYS A 81 1.20 -4.67 9.72
CA CYS A 81 0.05 -4.97 10.56
C CYS A 81 0.49 -4.82 12.01
N HIS A 82 -0.11 -3.87 12.72
CA HIS A 82 0.17 -3.65 14.13
C HIS A 82 -1.15 -3.38 14.84
N ILE A 83 -1.75 -4.47 15.35
CA ILE A 83 -3.03 -4.44 16.04
C ILE A 83 -2.76 -4.67 17.52
N SER A 84 -2.90 -3.63 18.33
CA SER A 84 -2.77 -3.74 19.79
C SER A 84 -3.96 -4.50 20.38
N GLU A 85 -3.84 -4.93 21.64
CA GLU A 85 -4.95 -5.57 22.35
C GLU A 85 -6.14 -4.61 22.52
N GLU A 86 -5.89 -3.30 22.70
CA GLU A 86 -6.93 -2.27 22.69
C GLU A 86 -7.58 -2.14 21.29
N GLY A 87 -6.80 -2.32 20.23
CA GLY A 87 -7.31 -2.37 18.87
C GLY A 87 -8.30 -3.52 18.65
N LYS A 88 -8.02 -4.70 19.21
CA LYS A 88 -8.87 -5.90 19.06
C LYS A 88 -10.21 -5.80 19.79
N ILE A 89 -10.32 -4.97 20.83
CA ILE A 89 -11.58 -4.71 21.53
C ILE A 89 -12.42 -3.60 20.88
N SER A 90 -11.88 -2.90 19.88
CA SER A 90 -12.60 -1.86 19.14
C SER A 90 -13.87 -2.43 18.48
N PRO A 91 -14.99 -1.70 18.47
CA PRO A 91 -16.18 -2.11 17.73
C PRO A 91 -15.94 -2.16 16.21
N LEU A 92 -14.89 -1.49 15.72
CA LEU A 92 -14.46 -1.53 14.33
C LEU A 92 -13.53 -2.71 14.03
N TYR A 93 -13.15 -3.54 15.00
CA TYR A 93 -12.29 -4.68 14.71
C TYR A 93 -13.07 -5.85 14.10
N GLU A 94 -12.62 -6.34 12.94
CA GLU A 94 -13.24 -7.47 12.25
C GLU A 94 -12.62 -8.80 12.71
N LYS A 95 -13.32 -9.53 13.59
CA LYS A 95 -12.82 -10.84 14.08
C LYS A 95 -12.59 -11.88 12.98
N GLU A 96 -13.25 -11.76 11.83
CA GLU A 96 -12.99 -12.64 10.69
C GLU A 96 -11.55 -12.48 10.17
N PHE A 97 -10.91 -11.33 10.40
CA PHE A 97 -9.54 -11.05 9.97
C PHE A 97 -8.53 -11.98 10.63
N GLU A 98 -8.78 -12.46 11.85
CA GLU A 98 -7.90 -13.41 12.56
C GLU A 98 -7.76 -14.76 11.85
N LYS A 99 -8.68 -15.08 10.94
CA LYS A 99 -8.62 -16.30 10.13
C LYS A 99 -7.71 -16.14 8.92
N LEU A 100 -7.32 -14.92 8.56
CA LEU A 100 -6.47 -14.64 7.42
C LEU A 100 -4.99 -14.70 7.84
N ILE A 101 -4.23 -15.58 7.19
CA ILE A 101 -2.78 -15.63 7.34
C ILE A 101 -2.17 -14.84 6.18
N LEU A 102 -1.99 -13.54 6.40
CA LEU A 102 -1.44 -12.63 5.39
C LEU A 102 0.06 -12.42 5.60
N LYS A 103 0.79 -12.43 4.49
CA LYS A 103 2.18 -12.01 4.42
C LYS A 103 2.42 -11.32 3.09
N LYS A 104 3.58 -10.67 2.97
CA LYS A 104 4.09 -10.22 1.68
C LYS A 104 4.07 -11.38 0.67
N ASP A 105 3.69 -11.07 -0.56
CA ASP A 105 3.53 -11.98 -1.69
C ASP A 105 2.33 -12.96 -1.59
N SER A 106 1.50 -12.87 -0.55
CA SER A 106 0.23 -13.63 -0.50
C SER A 106 -0.71 -13.22 -1.63
N ILE A 107 -1.40 -14.21 -2.22
CA ILE A 107 -2.53 -14.00 -3.14
C ILE A 107 -3.82 -13.99 -2.36
N VAL A 108 -4.66 -12.98 -2.60
CA VAL A 108 -5.94 -12.78 -1.94
C VAL A 108 -7.07 -12.64 -2.94
N ASN A 109 -8.20 -13.29 -2.66
CA ASN A 109 -9.41 -13.23 -3.47
C ASN A 109 -10.30 -12.02 -3.09
N LYS A 110 -11.36 -11.77 -3.86
CA LYS A 110 -12.28 -10.65 -3.63
C LYS A 110 -12.87 -10.58 -2.21
N LYS A 111 -13.20 -11.72 -1.58
CA LYS A 111 -13.74 -11.73 -0.21
C LYS A 111 -12.69 -11.25 0.79
N GLU A 112 -11.47 -11.74 0.66
CA GLU A 112 -10.35 -11.35 1.50
C GLU A 112 -9.97 -9.88 1.27
N ILE A 113 -9.99 -9.42 0.02
CA ILE A 113 -9.75 -8.02 -0.33
C ILE A 113 -10.75 -7.09 0.36
N ARG A 114 -12.05 -7.42 0.40
CA ARG A 114 -13.04 -6.62 1.16
C ARG A 114 -12.65 -6.46 2.62
N LEU A 115 -12.24 -7.56 3.25
CA LEU A 115 -11.85 -7.58 4.65
C LEU A 115 -10.54 -6.80 4.88
N ILE A 116 -9.56 -6.94 3.99
CA ILE A 116 -8.32 -6.18 4.01
C ILE A 116 -8.60 -4.68 3.88
N CYS A 117 -9.42 -4.27 2.92
CA CYS A 117 -9.77 -2.86 2.73
C CYS A 117 -10.42 -2.26 4.00
N LYS A 118 -11.32 -2.99 4.68
CA LYS A 118 -11.85 -2.56 5.98
C LYS A 118 -10.73 -2.31 6.99
N MET A 119 -9.82 -3.26 7.14
CA MET A 119 -8.74 -3.16 8.12
C MET A 119 -7.75 -2.04 7.78
N VAL A 120 -7.51 -1.76 6.49
CA VAL A 120 -6.72 -0.60 6.03
C VAL A 120 -7.40 0.72 6.40
N LEU A 121 -8.66 0.90 6.00
CA LEU A 121 -9.42 2.14 6.23
C LEU A 121 -9.65 2.43 7.72
N ARG A 122 -9.58 1.39 8.56
CA ARG A 122 -9.70 1.47 10.02
C ARG A 122 -8.35 1.66 10.74
N ASN A 123 -7.25 1.85 10.01
CA ASN A 123 -5.88 2.01 10.54
C ASN A 123 -5.33 0.81 11.33
N PHE A 124 -5.84 -0.40 11.11
CA PHE A 124 -5.30 -1.60 11.75
C PHE A 124 -4.09 -2.19 11.00
N LEU A 125 -4.05 -1.99 9.69
CA LEU A 125 -2.96 -2.44 8.85
C LEU A 125 -2.78 -1.48 7.67
N TRP A 126 -1.68 -1.67 6.95
CA TRP A 126 -1.44 -1.03 5.67
C TRP A 126 -0.90 -2.06 4.68
N CYS A 127 -1.37 -2.02 3.44
CA CYS A 127 -0.85 -2.84 2.37
C CYS A 127 -1.08 -2.23 0.99
N GLU A 128 -0.34 -2.76 0.02
CA GLU A 128 -0.55 -2.51 -1.41
C GLU A 128 -1.03 -3.79 -2.08
N LEU A 129 -2.07 -3.68 -2.90
CA LEU A 129 -2.66 -4.78 -3.65
C LEU A 129 -2.31 -4.64 -5.13
N TYR A 130 -1.89 -5.73 -5.77
CA TYR A 130 -1.25 -5.66 -7.07
C TYR A 130 -1.54 -6.89 -7.93
N SER A 131 -1.69 -6.70 -9.23
CA SER A 131 -1.76 -7.76 -10.23
C SER A 131 -0.91 -7.37 -11.42
N LYS A 132 0.38 -7.66 -11.32
CA LYS A 132 1.40 -7.43 -12.35
C LYS A 132 1.15 -6.14 -13.15
N ASP A 133 1.08 -6.27 -14.47
CA ASP A 133 0.91 -5.17 -15.39
C ASP A 133 -0.58 -4.78 -15.57
N ASN A 134 -1.50 -5.35 -14.80
CA ASN A 134 -2.94 -5.27 -15.04
C ASN A 134 -3.68 -4.34 -14.07
N PHE A 135 -3.32 -4.37 -12.78
CA PHE A 135 -4.09 -3.70 -11.76
C PHE A 135 -3.30 -3.38 -10.49
N PHE A 136 -3.62 -2.28 -9.81
CA PHE A 136 -3.18 -2.05 -8.43
C PHE A 136 -4.23 -1.29 -7.61
N VAL A 137 -4.11 -1.42 -6.28
CA VAL A 137 -4.73 -0.54 -5.28
C VAL A 137 -3.65 -0.13 -4.29
N HIS A 138 -3.40 1.17 -4.20
CA HIS A 138 -2.49 1.77 -3.22
C HIS A 138 -3.30 2.63 -2.25
N PHE A 139 -3.00 2.49 -0.96
CA PHE A 139 -3.58 3.31 0.10
C PHE A 139 -2.53 4.30 0.59
N GLY A 140 -2.80 5.59 0.39
CA GLY A 140 -2.09 6.67 1.04
C GLY A 140 -2.68 6.99 2.42
N TRP A 141 -2.17 8.07 3.00
CA TRP A 141 -2.69 8.63 4.24
C TRP A 141 -4.08 9.26 4.03
N ASP A 142 -4.80 9.44 5.13
CA ASP A 142 -6.03 10.22 5.19
C ASP A 142 -7.02 9.86 4.07
N TYR A 143 -7.32 8.57 3.84
CA TYR A 143 -8.26 8.13 2.80
C TYR A 143 -7.89 8.48 1.36
N TYR A 144 -6.63 8.81 1.06
CA TYR A 144 -6.18 8.85 -0.33
C TYR A 144 -6.04 7.43 -0.86
N MET A 145 -6.87 7.04 -1.83
CA MET A 145 -6.75 5.74 -2.51
C MET A 145 -6.40 5.96 -3.97
N TYR A 146 -5.49 5.14 -4.48
CA TYR A 146 -5.07 5.16 -5.87
C TYR A 146 -5.33 3.81 -6.51
N ILE A 147 -5.97 3.80 -7.66
CA ILE A 147 -6.29 2.58 -8.40
C ILE A 147 -5.73 2.69 -9.80
N GLY A 148 -5.08 1.63 -10.26
CA GLY A 148 -4.60 1.49 -11.62
C GLY A 148 -5.24 0.30 -12.31
N SER A 149 -5.59 0.45 -13.59
CA SER A 149 -6.09 -0.65 -14.42
C SER A 149 -5.72 -0.46 -15.90
N ASN A 150 -5.59 -1.56 -16.63
CA ASN A 150 -5.55 -1.54 -18.10
C ASN A 150 -6.93 -1.37 -18.75
N VAL A 151 -8.01 -1.47 -17.97
CA VAL A 151 -9.37 -1.24 -18.42
C VAL A 151 -9.82 0.14 -17.97
N ASN A 152 -10.36 0.94 -18.90
CA ASN A 152 -10.98 2.21 -18.55
C ASN A 152 -12.32 1.96 -17.84
N CYS A 153 -12.31 1.95 -16.50
CA CYS A 153 -13.42 1.50 -15.66
C CYS A 153 -14.53 2.57 -15.52
N LEU A 154 -15.09 3.01 -16.65
CA LEU A 154 -16.07 4.10 -16.70
C LEU A 154 -17.33 3.82 -15.86
N SER A 155 -17.77 2.56 -15.80
CA SER A 155 -18.96 2.22 -15.02
C SER A 155 -18.69 2.29 -13.51
N THR A 156 -17.50 1.86 -13.08
CA THR A 156 -17.08 1.99 -11.68
C THR A 156 -16.80 3.42 -11.28
N ILE A 157 -16.21 4.24 -12.15
CA ILE A 157 -16.03 5.69 -11.90
C ILE A 157 -17.39 6.32 -11.60
N LYS A 158 -18.40 6.08 -12.44
CA LYS A 158 -19.76 6.58 -12.23
C LYS A 158 -20.37 6.05 -10.94
N PHE A 159 -20.14 4.78 -10.61
CA PHE A 159 -20.61 4.20 -9.36
C PHE A 159 -19.98 4.91 -8.15
N ALA A 160 -18.66 5.08 -8.12
CA ALA A 160 -17.95 5.73 -7.01
C ALA A 160 -18.47 7.16 -6.79
N THR A 161 -18.64 7.93 -7.87
CA THR A 161 -19.23 9.28 -7.82
C THR A 161 -20.65 9.30 -7.29
N ASN A 162 -21.49 8.37 -7.72
CA ASN A 162 -22.86 8.25 -7.20
C ASN A 162 -22.93 7.82 -5.72
N ASN A 163 -21.82 7.32 -5.16
CA ASN A 163 -21.71 6.91 -3.75
C ASN A 163 -20.81 7.86 -2.94
N GLY A 164 -20.66 9.11 -3.39
CA GLY A 164 -20.02 10.17 -2.60
C GLY A 164 -18.49 10.23 -2.67
N LEU A 165 -17.86 9.50 -3.60
CA LEU A 165 -16.41 9.60 -3.84
C LEU A 165 -16.09 10.42 -5.10
N PHE A 166 -15.00 11.16 -5.06
CA PHE A 166 -14.43 11.88 -6.17
C PHE A 166 -13.36 11.02 -6.84
N VAL A 167 -13.41 10.94 -8.17
CA VAL A 167 -12.48 10.17 -8.98
C VAL A 167 -11.80 11.08 -9.99
N GLU A 168 -10.49 11.21 -9.86
CA GLU A 168 -9.66 12.10 -10.67
C GLU A 168 -8.64 11.25 -11.44
N GLN A 169 -8.37 11.56 -12.72
CA GLN A 169 -7.22 10.97 -13.41
C GLN A 169 -5.94 11.43 -12.71
N PHE A 170 -5.17 10.48 -12.18
CA PHE A 170 -4.02 10.80 -11.35
C PHE A 170 -3.08 9.60 -11.29
N THR A 171 -1.79 9.84 -11.54
CA THR A 171 -0.75 8.79 -11.40
C THR A 171 -0.48 8.58 -9.92
N SER A 172 -0.52 7.33 -9.46
CA SER A 172 -0.28 7.03 -8.05
C SER A 172 1.11 7.52 -7.62
N PRO A 173 1.27 8.15 -6.45
CA PRO A 173 2.58 8.50 -5.92
C PRO A 173 3.37 7.24 -5.48
N HIS A 174 2.71 6.08 -5.47
CA HIS A 174 3.30 4.77 -5.22
C HIS A 174 3.44 3.96 -6.51
N ALA A 175 3.21 4.56 -7.69
CA ALA A 175 3.49 3.90 -8.95
C ALA A 175 4.98 3.57 -9.04
N PHE A 176 5.29 2.40 -9.60
CA PHE A 176 6.65 1.99 -9.85
C PHE A 176 6.79 1.50 -11.28
N SER A 177 8.00 1.60 -11.82
CA SER A 177 8.40 0.97 -13.07
C SER A 177 9.75 0.27 -12.88
N GLU A 178 9.98 -0.82 -13.59
CA GLU A 178 11.27 -1.53 -13.49
C GLU A 178 12.44 -0.65 -13.93
N GLU A 179 12.21 0.30 -14.85
CA GLU A 179 13.23 1.22 -15.37
C GLU A 179 13.63 2.29 -14.35
N GLU A 180 12.69 2.73 -13.50
CA GLU A 180 12.93 3.76 -12.47
C GLU A 180 13.23 3.16 -11.10
N THR A 181 13.05 1.84 -10.92
CA THR A 181 13.27 1.19 -9.62
C THR A 181 14.76 1.06 -9.31
N THR A 182 15.18 1.78 -8.28
CA THR A 182 16.48 1.60 -7.63
C THR A 182 16.36 0.52 -6.55
N ARG A 183 17.34 -0.38 -6.50
CA ARG A 183 17.45 -1.43 -5.48
C ARG A 183 18.76 -1.27 -4.74
N GLN A 184 18.71 -1.21 -3.41
CA GLN A 184 19.88 -0.93 -2.59
C GLN A 184 19.84 -1.66 -1.27
N ILE A 185 20.99 -1.76 -0.63
CA ILE A 185 21.13 -2.21 0.74
C ILE A 185 21.35 -0.98 1.61
N GLN A 186 20.54 -0.83 2.62
CA GLN A 186 20.62 0.19 3.66
C GLN A 186 21.00 -0.47 4.98
N TRP A 187 21.71 0.25 5.85
CA TRP A 187 22.06 -0.28 7.17
C TRP A 187 22.04 0.78 8.27
N ASN A 188 21.69 0.32 9.46
CA ASN A 188 21.69 1.07 10.71
C ASN A 188 22.56 0.35 11.76
N GLU A 189 23.03 1.07 12.78
CA GLU A 189 23.78 0.44 13.88
C GLU A 189 22.85 -0.45 14.73
N ILE A 190 23.39 -1.58 15.21
CA ILE A 190 22.67 -2.47 16.12
C ILE A 190 22.41 -1.73 17.43
N GLY A 191 21.18 -1.83 17.93
CA GLY A 191 20.76 -1.21 19.19
C GLY A 191 20.40 0.27 19.08
N ASP A 192 20.50 0.89 17.91
CA ASP A 192 19.94 2.22 17.67
C ASP A 192 18.40 2.13 17.59
N GLU A 193 17.74 2.69 18.60
CA GLU A 193 16.27 2.75 18.67
C GLU A 193 15.67 3.64 17.58
N SER A 194 16.42 4.63 17.08
CA SER A 194 15.96 5.52 16.01
C SER A 194 15.97 4.85 14.64
N LYS A 195 16.67 3.71 14.50
CA LYS A 195 16.88 3.00 13.23
C LYS A 195 17.39 3.92 12.12
N LEU A 196 18.25 4.88 12.48
CA LEU A 196 18.78 5.84 11.52
C LEU A 196 19.68 5.10 10.52
N ILE A 197 19.40 5.27 9.24
CA ILE A 197 20.24 4.73 8.17
C ILE A 197 21.58 5.48 8.19
N VAL A 198 22.66 4.77 8.50
CA VAL A 198 24.03 5.31 8.57
C VAL A 198 24.83 5.04 7.30
N GLY A 199 24.27 4.25 6.37
CA GLY A 199 24.80 4.10 5.03
C GLY A 199 23.89 3.27 4.13
N GLU A 200 24.11 3.44 2.82
CA GLU A 200 23.41 2.72 1.78
C GLU A 200 24.32 2.48 0.57
N GLU A 201 24.07 1.40 -0.17
CA GLU A 201 24.77 1.07 -1.40
C GLU A 201 23.82 0.40 -2.40
N GLU A 202 23.79 0.95 -3.62
CA GLU A 202 22.98 0.49 -4.73
C GLU A 202 23.48 -0.86 -5.28
N LEU A 203 22.55 -1.80 -5.50
CA LEU A 203 22.80 -3.10 -6.09
C LEU A 203 22.64 -3.05 -7.61
N LYS A 204 23.75 -3.24 -8.34
CA LYS A 204 23.77 -3.14 -9.81
C LYS A 204 23.87 -4.49 -10.49
N ASN A 205 23.25 -4.61 -11.66
CA ASN A 205 23.34 -5.77 -12.56
C ASN A 205 22.86 -7.09 -11.96
N ILE A 206 21.92 -7.04 -11.00
CA ILE A 206 21.25 -8.24 -10.47
C ILE A 206 19.92 -8.40 -11.21
N PRO A 207 19.70 -9.53 -11.93
CA PRO A 207 18.42 -9.82 -12.55
C PRO A 207 17.27 -9.91 -11.53
N LEU A 208 16.06 -9.46 -11.91
CA LEU A 208 14.88 -9.46 -11.03
C LEU A 208 14.59 -10.85 -10.41
N ASN A 209 14.76 -11.92 -11.18
CA ASN A 209 14.51 -13.28 -10.72
C ASN A 209 15.50 -13.74 -9.63
N GLU A 210 16.70 -13.18 -9.55
CA GLU A 210 17.63 -13.45 -8.45
C GLU A 210 17.15 -12.81 -7.15
N TYR A 211 16.58 -11.60 -7.21
CA TYR A 211 15.92 -10.99 -6.05
C TYR A 211 14.70 -11.78 -5.60
N GLN A 212 13.86 -12.22 -6.55
CA GLN A 212 12.70 -13.06 -6.25
C GLN A 212 13.15 -14.37 -5.56
N ARG A 213 14.22 -15.01 -6.07
CA ARG A 213 14.80 -16.22 -5.49
C ARG A 213 15.35 -15.98 -4.08
N ILE A 214 16.18 -14.95 -3.87
CA ILE A 214 16.83 -14.72 -2.58
C ILE A 214 15.84 -14.35 -1.47
N PHE A 215 14.74 -13.67 -1.82
CA PHE A 215 13.66 -13.31 -0.89
C PHE A 215 12.51 -14.32 -0.85
N ASN A 216 12.60 -15.42 -1.60
CA ASN A 216 11.55 -16.44 -1.72
C ASN A 216 10.17 -15.85 -2.10
N LEU A 217 10.17 -15.03 -3.16
CA LEU A 217 9.02 -14.37 -3.74
C LEU A 217 8.63 -15.01 -5.07
N SER A 218 7.36 -14.89 -5.42
CA SER A 218 6.82 -15.32 -6.70
C SER A 218 7.44 -14.57 -7.89
N ALA A 219 7.38 -15.18 -9.07
CA ALA A 219 7.89 -14.61 -10.32
C ALA A 219 7.17 -13.31 -10.75
N GLU A 220 5.99 -13.04 -10.19
CA GLU A 220 5.21 -11.82 -10.46
C GLU A 220 5.49 -10.70 -9.47
N HIS A 221 6.22 -10.97 -8.38
CA HIS A 221 6.54 -9.95 -7.39
C HIS A 221 7.61 -8.99 -7.97
N PRO A 222 7.39 -7.66 -7.97
CA PRO A 222 8.32 -6.68 -8.54
C PRO A 222 9.54 -6.38 -7.65
N VAL A 223 9.57 -6.96 -6.45
CA VAL A 223 10.64 -6.81 -5.44
C VAL A 223 10.88 -5.34 -5.10
N ILE A 224 9.79 -4.68 -4.70
CA ILE A 224 9.76 -3.32 -4.17
C ILE A 224 9.44 -3.31 -2.68
N GLY A 225 9.68 -2.17 -2.04
CA GLY A 225 9.59 -1.97 -0.59
C GLY A 225 10.79 -2.55 0.14
N SER A 226 10.63 -2.70 1.46
CA SER A 226 11.71 -3.10 2.37
C SER A 226 11.71 -4.58 2.71
N PHE A 227 12.89 -5.19 2.80
CA PHE A 227 13.08 -6.58 3.20
C PHE A 227 14.29 -6.69 4.14
N ASP A 228 14.13 -7.39 5.26
CA ASP A 228 15.26 -7.68 6.14
C ASP A 228 16.25 -8.59 5.42
N ILE A 229 17.54 -8.25 5.51
CA ILE A 229 18.61 -9.12 5.02
C ILE A 229 19.09 -9.97 6.18
N LYS A 230 19.04 -11.29 5.98
CA LYS A 230 19.48 -12.27 6.97
C LYS A 230 20.90 -12.72 6.70
N LYS A 231 21.56 -13.27 7.74
CA LYS A 231 22.94 -13.73 7.66
C LYS A 231 23.16 -14.80 6.58
N GLU A 232 22.14 -15.61 6.30
CA GLU A 232 22.21 -16.66 5.26
C GLU A 232 22.28 -16.08 3.83
N GLN A 233 21.89 -14.81 3.64
CA GLN A 233 21.91 -14.12 2.35
C GLN A 233 23.20 -13.30 2.15
N LEU A 234 24.12 -13.31 3.12
CA LEU A 234 25.33 -12.49 3.13
C LEU A 234 26.21 -12.77 1.92
N GLU A 235 26.50 -14.04 1.63
CA GLU A 235 27.40 -14.39 0.53
C GLU A 235 26.88 -13.89 -0.81
N PHE A 236 25.56 -13.96 -1.03
CA PHE A 236 24.95 -13.42 -2.23
C PHE A 236 25.17 -11.91 -2.34
N PHE A 237 24.74 -11.14 -1.34
CA PHE A 237 24.79 -9.68 -1.42
C PHE A 237 26.23 -9.13 -1.38
N GLN A 238 27.14 -9.76 -0.66
CA GLN A 238 28.53 -9.31 -0.56
C GLN A 238 29.25 -9.30 -1.93
N THR A 239 28.84 -10.14 -2.89
CA THR A 239 29.43 -10.14 -4.24
C THR A 239 29.11 -8.89 -5.05
N PHE A 240 28.09 -8.13 -4.65
CA PHE A 240 27.62 -6.92 -5.33
C PHE A 240 27.94 -5.62 -4.56
N LEU A 241 28.46 -5.73 -3.34
CA LEU A 241 28.73 -4.60 -2.46
C LEU A 241 30.23 -4.35 -2.29
N LYS A 242 30.61 -3.07 -2.29
CA LYS A 242 31.92 -2.60 -1.83
C LYS A 242 31.97 -2.54 -0.32
N HIS A 243 30.87 -2.17 0.32
CA HIS A 243 30.73 -2.25 1.77
C HIS A 243 30.89 -3.70 2.23
N LYS A 244 31.75 -3.91 3.23
CA LYS A 244 31.93 -5.22 3.85
C LYS A 244 30.85 -5.43 4.89
N LEU A 245 29.91 -6.32 4.59
CA LEU A 245 28.81 -6.67 5.48
C LEU A 245 29.36 -7.14 6.83
N ASN A 246 28.89 -6.49 7.89
CA ASN A 246 29.25 -6.77 9.28
C ASN A 246 27.97 -6.78 10.14
N PHE A 247 27.43 -7.98 10.35
CA PHE A 247 26.23 -8.23 11.16
C PHE A 247 26.48 -8.19 12.67
N ASP A 248 27.74 -8.01 13.10
CA ASP A 248 28.06 -7.76 14.51
C ASP A 248 27.98 -6.27 14.85
N LYS A 249 27.94 -5.40 13.82
CA LYS A 249 27.84 -3.94 13.99
C LYS A 249 26.52 -3.36 13.47
N TYR A 250 25.99 -3.91 12.38
CA TYR A 250 24.85 -3.30 11.68
C TYR A 250 23.72 -4.30 11.43
N GLU A 251 22.51 -3.76 11.35
CA GLU A 251 21.35 -4.42 10.75
C GLU A 251 21.24 -3.98 9.29
N TYR A 252 20.92 -4.89 8.40
CA TYR A 252 20.83 -4.63 6.96
C TYR A 252 19.43 -4.84 6.43
N MET A 253 19.03 -3.95 5.54
CA MET A 253 17.72 -3.96 4.90
C MET A 253 17.93 -3.75 3.40
N PHE A 254 17.25 -4.54 2.59
CA PHE A 254 17.07 -4.21 1.18
C PHE A 254 15.94 -3.20 1.06
N TRP A 255 16.09 -2.21 0.19
CA TRP A 255 15.04 -1.31 -0.24
C TRP A 255 14.97 -1.28 -1.76
N GLY A 256 13.76 -1.44 -2.31
CA GLY A 256 13.47 -1.27 -3.74
C GLY A 256 12.38 -0.24 -3.96
N GLY A 257 12.64 0.80 -4.74
CA GLY A 257 11.67 1.88 -4.98
C GLY A 257 12.15 2.89 -6.03
N CYS A 258 11.27 3.82 -6.38
CA CYS A 258 11.56 4.95 -7.25
C CYS A 258 11.84 6.21 -6.42
#